data_AF-A0A971VSS4-F1
#
_entry.id   AF-A0A971VSS4-F1
#
_cell.length_a   1.000
_cell.length_b   1.000
_cell.length_c   1.000
_cell.angle_alpha   90.00
_cell.angle_beta   90.00
_cell.angle_gamma   90.00
#
_symmetry.space_group_name_H-M   'P 1'
#
loop_
_entity.id
_entity.type
_entity.pdbx_description
1 polymer ?
#
loop_
_entity_poly.entity_id
_entity_poly.type
_entity_poly.pdbx_seq_one_letter_code
_entity_poly.pdbx_strand_id
1 'polypeptide(L)'
;MANVDVNVTAQALEANTPYEVVDITFIYSDATEQNGNVIYYGATLTDGTVSEDVLFSYAVTPGTDIPASVSFAYEPTVAFTDTITGSNGKVYYTP
;
A
#
# COMPACT_ATOMS: atom_id res chain seq x y z
N MET A 1 -16.56 -9.20 -0.62
CA MET A 1 -15.12 -8.87 -0.61
C MET A 1 -14.66 -8.93 0.83
N ALA A 2 -13.63 -9.71 1.12
CA ALA A 2 -13.02 -9.82 2.44
C ALA A 2 -11.85 -8.82 2.56
N ASN A 3 -11.37 -8.59 3.79
CA ASN A 3 -10.15 -7.83 4.01
C ASN A 3 -9.31 -8.38 5.15
N VAL A 4 -8.02 -8.06 5.13
CA VAL A 4 -7.04 -8.34 6.19
C VAL A 4 -6.18 -7.10 6.47
N ASP A 5 -5.73 -6.98 7.71
CA ASP A 5 -4.75 -5.99 8.12
C ASP A 5 -3.35 -6.37 7.64
N VAL A 6 -2.60 -5.38 7.18
CA VAL A 6 -1.20 -5.53 6.75
C VAL A 6 -0.35 -4.39 7.28
N ASN A 7 0.95 -4.65 7.40
CA ASN A 7 1.92 -3.61 7.73
C ASN A 7 2.22 -2.81 6.46
N VAL A 8 2.47 -1.50 6.62
CA VAL A 8 2.82 -0.61 5.51
C VAL A 8 4.08 0.13 5.86
N THR A 9 5.02 0.15 4.93
CA THR A 9 6.16 1.05 4.96
C THR A 9 6.06 2.01 3.78
N ALA A 10 6.50 3.24 3.98
CA ALA A 10 6.57 4.26 2.94
C ALA A 10 7.92 4.96 3.04
N GLN A 11 8.51 5.29 1.89
CA GLN A 11 9.76 6.02 1.81
C GLN A 11 9.77 6.90 0.57
N ALA A 12 10.34 8.10 0.67
CA ALA A 12 10.58 8.91 -0.51
C ALA A 12 11.65 8.27 -1.41
N LEU A 13 11.39 8.19 -2.72
CA LEU A 13 12.35 7.68 -3.70
C LEU A 13 13.35 8.75 -4.14
N GLU A 14 12.98 10.02 -4.00
CA GLU A 14 13.83 11.16 -4.31
C GLU A 14 14.10 12.00 -3.08
N ALA A 15 15.28 12.62 -3.01
CA ALA A 15 15.65 13.55 -1.94
C ALA A 15 15.05 14.96 -2.13
N ASN A 16 14.11 15.12 -3.06
CA ASN A 16 13.46 16.38 -3.39
C ASN A 16 12.31 16.66 -2.42
N THR A 17 12.05 17.94 -2.14
CA THR A 17 10.97 18.38 -1.24
C THR A 17 10.11 19.46 -1.94
N PRO A 18 8.78 19.29 -2.03
CA PRO A 18 8.00 18.12 -1.57
C PRO A 18 8.36 16.83 -2.31
N TYR A 19 8.11 15.68 -1.68
CA TYR A 19 8.44 14.39 -2.29
C TYR A 19 7.55 14.10 -3.49
N GLU A 20 8.17 13.97 -4.67
CA GLU A 20 7.45 13.74 -5.93
C GLU A 20 7.05 12.28 -6.11
N VAL A 21 7.87 11.35 -5.61
CA VAL A 21 7.61 9.91 -5.70
C VAL A 21 7.90 9.22 -4.37
N VAL A 22 6.96 8.38 -3.94
CA VAL A 22 7.01 7.59 -2.71
C VAL A 22 6.90 6.11 -3.08
N ASP A 23 7.81 5.30 -2.56
CA ASP A 23 7.71 3.85 -2.60
C ASP A 23 6.96 3.36 -1.36
N ILE A 24 5.90 2.60 -1.59
CA ILE A 24 4.98 2.13 -0.56
C ILE A 24 4.93 0.61 -0.63
N THR A 25 5.32 -0.06 0.45
CA THR A 25 5.34 -1.51 0.53
C THR A 25 4.32 -2.00 1.55
N PHE A 26 3.46 -2.90 1.10
CA PHE A 26 2.51 -3.63 1.92
C PHE A 26 3.10 -4.99 2.27
N ILE A 27 3.08 -5.37 3.54
CA ILE A 27 3.68 -6.60 4.06
C ILE A 27 2.60 -7.38 4.80
N TYR A 28 2.32 -8.59 4.30
CA TYR A 28 1.40 -9.54 4.88
C TYR A 28 2.18 -10.77 5.39
N SER A 29 2.06 -11.07 6.67
CA SER A 29 2.83 -12.15 7.33
C SER A 29 2.16 -13.51 7.28
N ASP A 30 0.86 -13.55 6.96
CA ASP A 30 0.07 -14.77 6.97
C ASP A 30 -0.15 -15.30 5.54
N ALA A 31 -0.73 -16.49 5.43
CA ALA A 31 -1.14 -17.06 4.16
C ALA A 31 -2.67 -17.12 4.10
N THR A 32 -3.24 -16.44 3.11
CA THR A 32 -4.67 -16.45 2.81
C THR A 32 -4.86 -16.64 1.32
N GLU A 33 -5.52 -17.72 0.94
CA GLU A 33 -5.90 -17.98 -0.45
C GLU A 33 -6.98 -16.97 -0.88
N GLN A 34 -6.86 -16.49 -2.11
CA GLN A 34 -7.89 -15.66 -2.74
C GLN A 34 -8.33 -16.26 -4.07
N ASN A 35 -9.59 -16.09 -4.42
CA ASN A 35 -10.23 -16.60 -5.62
C ASN A 35 -10.62 -15.50 -6.62
N GLY A 36 -10.10 -14.28 -6.43
CA GLY A 36 -10.27 -13.15 -7.33
C GLY A 36 -9.21 -13.09 -8.43
N ASN A 37 -9.42 -12.19 -9.38
CA ASN A 37 -8.40 -11.82 -10.37
C ASN A 37 -7.61 -10.56 -9.97
N VAL A 38 -8.10 -9.84 -8.96
CA VAL A 38 -7.54 -8.56 -8.52
C VAL A 38 -7.62 -8.48 -7.00
N ILE A 39 -6.53 -8.03 -6.40
CA ILE A 39 -6.44 -7.61 -5.00
C ILE A 39 -6.29 -6.10 -4.97
N TYR A 40 -6.87 -5.44 -3.97
CA TYR A 40 -6.66 -4.02 -3.73
C TYR A 40 -5.88 -3.79 -2.43
N TYR A 41 -4.91 -2.89 -2.47
CA TYR A 41 -4.05 -2.52 -1.34
C TYR A 41 -4.32 -1.07 -0.97
N GLY A 42 -4.85 -0.84 0.23
CA GLY A 42 -5.19 0.49 0.73
C GLY A 42 -4.37 0.87 1.96
N ALA A 43 -3.94 2.13 2.05
CA ALA A 43 -3.22 2.65 3.21
C ALA A 43 -3.47 4.15 3.38
N THR A 44 -3.13 4.66 4.56
CA THR A 44 -3.00 6.10 4.82
C THR A 44 -1.52 6.46 4.89
N LEU A 45 -1.08 7.39 4.05
CA LEU A 45 0.25 8.00 4.10
C LEU A 45 0.18 9.30 4.91
N THR A 46 1.19 9.58 5.72
CA THR A 46 1.30 10.83 6.46
C THR A 46 2.74 11.20 6.75
N ASP A 47 3.05 12.50 6.75
CA ASP A 47 4.29 13.06 7.28
C ASP A 47 4.14 13.66 8.69
N GLY A 48 2.95 13.48 9.31
CA GLY A 48 2.58 14.04 10.60
C GLY A 48 1.86 15.40 10.52
N THR A 49 1.92 16.10 9.38
CA THR A 49 1.23 17.38 9.15
C THR A 49 0.08 17.22 8.17
N VAL A 50 0.31 16.53 7.07
CA VAL A 50 -0.70 16.20 6.06
C VAL A 50 -0.84 14.69 5.91
N SER A 51 -1.99 14.26 5.41
CA SER A 51 -2.30 12.86 5.19
C SER A 51 -3.04 12.65 3.88
N GLU A 52 -2.84 11.49 3.28
CA GLU A 52 -3.48 11.07 2.04
C GLU A 52 -3.81 9.58 2.10
N ASP A 53 -5.02 9.20 1.68
CA ASP A 53 -5.41 7.80 1.54
C ASP A 53 -5.14 7.33 0.11
N VAL A 54 -4.52 6.16 -0.01
CA VAL A 54 -4.11 5.56 -1.28
C VAL A 54 -4.75 4.20 -1.49
N LEU A 55 -5.03 3.86 -2.75
CA LEU A 55 -5.57 2.57 -3.14
C LEU A 55 -4.91 2.09 -4.44
N PHE A 56 -4.26 0.93 -4.37
CA PHE A 56 -3.61 0.28 -5.50
C PHE A 56 -4.33 -1.01 -5.87
N SER A 57 -4.21 -1.41 -7.14
CA SER A 57 -4.71 -2.70 -7.61
C SER A 57 -3.55 -3.57 -8.06
N TYR A 58 -3.68 -4.87 -7.82
CA TYR A 58 -2.68 -5.87 -8.20
C TYR A 58 -3.38 -7.07 -8.84
N ALA A 59 -2.99 -7.40 -10.06
CA ALA A 59 -3.53 -8.56 -10.76
C ALA A 59 -2.95 -9.85 -10.19
N VAL A 60 -3.81 -10.83 -9.95
CA VAL A 60 -3.45 -12.13 -9.39
C VAL A 60 -4.17 -13.25 -10.10
N THR A 61 -3.63 -14.46 -9.98
CA THR A 61 -4.29 -15.67 -10.45
C THR A 61 -5.25 -16.16 -9.35
N PRO A 62 -6.51 -16.52 -9.67
CA PRO A 62 -7.40 -17.14 -8.69
C PRO A 62 -6.82 -18.44 -8.12
N GLY A 63 -7.08 -18.70 -6.84
CA GLY A 63 -6.59 -19.88 -6.13
C GLY A 63 -5.12 -19.79 -5.71
N THR A 64 -4.54 -18.58 -5.68
CA THR A 64 -3.21 -18.35 -5.10
C THR A 64 -3.32 -17.54 -3.82
N ASP A 65 -2.33 -17.68 -2.95
CA ASP A 65 -2.22 -16.84 -1.76
C ASP A 65 -2.04 -15.36 -2.10
N ILE A 66 -2.53 -14.49 -1.21
CA ILE A 66 -2.17 -13.07 -1.19
C ILE A 66 -0.64 -12.97 -1.08
N PRO A 67 0.05 -12.22 -1.97
CA PRO A 67 1.50 -12.07 -1.89
C PRO A 67 1.96 -11.52 -0.55
N ALA A 68 3.02 -12.10 0.01
CA ALA A 68 3.58 -11.70 1.30
C ALA A 68 4.09 -10.24 1.30
N SER A 69 4.55 -9.73 0.15
CA SER A 69 4.86 -8.32 -0.02
C SER A 69 4.56 -7.82 -1.43
N VAL A 70 4.09 -6.58 -1.52
CA VAL A 70 3.88 -5.85 -2.78
C VAL A 70 4.27 -4.39 -2.58
N SER A 71 5.00 -3.83 -3.55
CA SER A 71 5.45 -2.43 -3.53
C SER A 71 4.86 -1.65 -4.70
N PHE A 72 4.55 -0.39 -4.47
CA PHE A 72 4.02 0.55 -5.46
C PHE A 72 4.81 1.85 -5.42
N ALA A 73 5.19 2.34 -6.60
CA ALA A 73 5.61 3.73 -6.75
C ALA A 73 4.36 4.60 -6.89
N TYR A 74 4.32 5.69 -6.14
CA TYR A 74 3.17 6.58 -6.04
C TYR A 74 3.61 8.03 -6.09
N GLU A 75 2.90 8.84 -6.87
CA GLU A 75 3.04 10.30 -6.90
C GLU A 75 1.97 10.91 -5.97
N PRO A 76 2.34 11.47 -4.81
CA PRO A 76 1.40 12.07 -3.88
C PRO A 76 0.62 13.22 -4.48
N THR A 77 -0.66 13.36 -4.12
CA THR A 77 -1.42 14.57 -4.49
C THR A 77 -1.29 15.68 -3.45
N VAL A 78 -0.76 15.33 -2.27
CA VAL A 78 -0.38 16.29 -1.22
C VAL A 78 1.13 16.50 -1.18
N ALA A 79 1.54 17.69 -0.77
CA ALA A 79 2.94 18.04 -0.61
C ALA A 79 3.49 17.53 0.72
N PHE A 80 3.94 16.28 0.78
CA PHE A 80 4.70 15.77 1.93
C PHE A 80 6.07 16.45 1.99
N THR A 81 6.41 17.03 3.14
CA THR A 81 7.69 17.72 3.34
C THR A 81 8.58 17.11 4.41
N ASP A 82 8.06 16.18 5.20
CA ASP A 82 8.76 15.45 6.26
C ASP A 82 8.69 13.93 6.05
N THR A 83 9.38 13.15 6.90
CA THR A 83 9.43 11.68 6.81
C THR A 83 8.03 11.07 6.66
N ILE A 84 7.80 10.40 5.53
CA ILE A 84 6.52 9.76 5.21
C ILE A 84 6.44 8.42 5.92
N THR A 85 5.29 8.16 6.53
CA THR A 85 4.97 6.86 7.14
C THR A 85 3.67 6.32 6.56
N GLY A 86 3.61 5.00 6.38
CA GLY A 86 2.40 4.29 6.01
C GLY A 86 1.69 3.71 7.23
N SER A 87 0.36 3.78 7.24
CA SER A 87 -0.48 3.27 8.32
C SER A 87 -1.81 2.73 7.80
N ASN A 88 -2.58 2.06 8.66
CA ASN A 88 -3.91 1.52 8.34
C ASN A 88 -3.92 0.61 7.09
N GLY A 89 -2.87 -0.19 6.90
CA GLY A 89 -2.75 -1.08 5.75
C GLY A 89 -3.87 -2.11 5.69
N LYS A 90 -4.56 -2.16 4.56
CA LYS A 90 -5.61 -3.14 4.27
C LYS A 90 -5.39 -3.78 2.91
N VAL A 91 -5.62 -5.09 2.86
CA VAL A 91 -5.74 -5.84 1.61
C VAL A 91 -7.17 -6.29 1.44
N TYR A 92 -7.79 -5.95 0.31
CA TYR A 92 -9.15 -6.36 -0.05
C TYR A 92 -9.08 -7.40 -1.16
N TYR A 93 -9.75 -8.54 -0.94
CA TYR A 93 -9.68 -9.69 -1.85
C TYR A 93 -11.03 -10.42 -1.93
N THR A 94 -11.15 -11.26 -2.94
CA THR A 94 -12.24 -12.23 -3.05
C THR A 94 -11.77 -13.53 -2.43
N PRO A 95 -12.36 -14.00 -1.33
CA PRO A 95 -12.02 -15.29 -0.73
C PRO A 95 -12.46 -16.45 -1.62
#